data_AF-A0A946AKT4-F1
#
_entry.id   AF-A0A946AKT4-F1
#
_cell.length_a   1.000
_cell.length_b   1.000
_cell.length_c   1.000
_cell.angle_alpha   90.00
_cell.angle_beta   90.00
_cell.angle_gamma   90.00
#
_symmetry.space_group_name_H-M   'P 1'
#
loop_
_entity.id
_entity.type
_entity.pdbx_description
1 polymer ?
#
loop_
_entity_poly.entity_id
_entity_poly.type
_entity_poly.pdbx_seq_one_letter_code
_entity_poly.pdbx_strand_id
1 'polypeptide(L)'
;MAILKATIPILFSTLLSLPVLVADIVCQSNYGAETLDVELMVAEPCMLNGTRVNGIVTLFAGGSLIAVDAIIDGNLEAKTADFVELNNTEVDGNVELRDMVGDISIVRKRWDDRNHWRVKFIPN
;
A
#
# COMPACT_ATOMS: atom_id res chain seq x y z
N MET A 1 -4.10 60.45 -36.99
CA MET A 1 -4.49 59.03 -37.00
C MET A 1 -3.47 58.28 -36.13
N ALA A 2 -3.71 58.24 -34.82
CA ALA A 2 -2.81 57.62 -33.84
C ALA A 2 -3.38 56.23 -33.49
N ILE A 3 -2.57 55.19 -33.71
CA ILE A 3 -2.97 53.79 -33.50
C ILE A 3 -2.70 53.47 -32.01
N LEU A 4 -3.77 53.35 -31.24
CA LEU A 4 -3.71 53.00 -29.82
C LEU A 4 -3.29 51.53 -29.68
N LYS A 5 -2.10 51.27 -29.15
CA LYS A 5 -1.63 49.89 -28.87
C LYS A 5 -2.41 49.34 -27.68
N ALA A 6 -3.37 48.46 -27.94
CA ALA A 6 -4.06 47.68 -26.92
C ALA A 6 -3.12 46.57 -26.42
N THR A 7 -2.64 46.70 -25.19
CA THR A 7 -1.84 45.67 -24.52
C THR A 7 -2.79 44.78 -23.72
N ILE A 8 -2.93 43.52 -24.12
CA ILE A 8 -3.78 42.53 -23.46
C ILE A 8 -2.97 41.91 -22.32
N PRO A 9 -3.37 42.06 -21.03
CA PRO A 9 -2.69 41.36 -19.95
C PRO A 9 -3.12 39.89 -19.98
N ILE A 10 -2.18 39.01 -20.33
CA ILE A 10 -2.36 37.56 -20.24
C ILE A 10 -2.35 37.21 -18.74
N LEU A 11 -3.54 36.97 -18.18
CA LEU A 11 -3.71 36.53 -16.80
C LEU A 11 -3.25 35.07 -16.72
N PHE A 12 -2.00 34.86 -16.32
CA PHE A 12 -1.40 33.54 -16.12
C PHE A 12 -1.97 32.94 -14.83
N SER A 13 -3.04 32.15 -14.95
CA SER A 13 -3.63 31.43 -13.82
C SER A 13 -2.64 30.37 -13.33
N THR A 14 -1.91 30.67 -12.26
CA THR A 14 -1.04 29.71 -11.59
C THR A 14 -1.91 28.67 -10.90
N LEU A 15 -1.97 27.46 -11.45
CA LEU A 15 -2.50 26.30 -10.73
C LEU A 15 -1.63 26.07 -9.49
N LEU A 16 -2.16 26.32 -8.30
CA LEU A 16 -1.58 25.82 -7.06
C LEU A 16 -1.78 24.29 -7.05
N SER A 17 -0.73 23.55 -7.37
CA SER A 17 -0.64 22.13 -7.03
C SER A 17 -0.42 22.03 -5.52
N LEU A 18 -1.47 21.65 -4.78
CA LEU A 18 -1.29 21.26 -3.38
C LEU A 18 -0.53 19.92 -3.36
N PRO A 19 0.52 19.78 -2.52
CA PRO A 19 1.13 18.48 -2.32
C PRO A 19 0.11 17.57 -1.63
N VAL A 20 -0.21 16.44 -2.26
CA VAL A 20 -0.90 15.35 -1.57
C VAL A 20 0.14 14.76 -0.62
N LEU A 21 -0.07 14.89 0.70
CA LEU A 21 0.73 14.13 1.66
C LEU A 21 0.20 12.70 1.61
N VAL A 22 0.93 11.81 0.94
CA VAL A 22 0.88 10.39 1.31
C VAL A 22 1.40 10.32 2.75
N ALA A 23 0.51 9.98 3.68
CA ALA A 23 0.90 9.79 5.07
C ALA A 23 1.50 8.38 5.18
N ASP A 24 2.72 8.29 5.68
CA ASP A 24 3.35 7.02 6.00
C ASP A 24 2.98 6.68 7.46
N ILE A 25 2.38 5.52 7.68
CA ILE A 25 2.05 5.04 9.02
C ILE A 25 2.84 3.78 9.32
N VAL A 26 3.58 3.79 10.43
CA VAL A 26 4.13 2.57 11.01
C VAL A 26 2.98 1.81 11.67
N CYS A 27 2.85 0.52 11.39
CA CYS A 27 1.91 -0.33 12.12
C CYS A 27 2.34 -0.43 13.59
N GLN A 28 1.67 0.33 14.45
CA GLN A 28 1.96 0.40 15.89
C GLN A 28 1.13 -0.59 16.71
N SER A 29 0.04 -1.13 16.12
CA SER A 29 -0.89 -2.05 16.79
C SER A 29 -1.74 -2.80 15.76
N ASN A 30 -2.67 -3.61 16.26
CA ASN A 30 -3.68 -4.26 15.43
C ASN A 30 -4.72 -3.25 14.94
N TYR A 31 -5.05 -3.30 13.65
CA TYR A 31 -6.12 -2.50 13.04
C TYR A 31 -7.40 -3.33 12.86
N GLY A 32 -8.53 -2.68 13.07
CA GLY A 32 -9.85 -3.29 12.94
C GLY A 32 -10.47 -3.07 11.57
N ALA A 33 -11.80 -3.16 11.51
CA ALA A 33 -12.56 -2.91 10.30
C ALA A 33 -12.65 -1.40 10.00
N GLU A 34 -11.53 -0.83 9.55
CA GLU A 34 -11.36 0.57 9.18
C GLU A 34 -10.63 0.71 7.85
N THR A 35 -10.59 1.94 7.31
CA THR A 35 -9.88 2.24 6.07
C THR A 35 -8.66 3.10 6.37
N LEU A 36 -7.51 2.67 5.86
CA LEU A 36 -6.22 3.35 5.99
C LEU A 36 -5.79 3.86 4.60
N ASP A 37 -5.83 5.17 4.38
CA ASP A 37 -5.39 5.83 3.14
C ASP A 37 -3.92 6.23 3.22
N VAL A 38 -3.04 5.23 3.37
CA VAL A 38 -1.63 5.40 3.73
C VAL A 38 -0.74 4.34 3.09
N GLU A 39 0.56 4.63 3.00
CA GLU A 39 1.55 3.55 2.93
C GLU A 39 1.75 2.97 4.34
N LEU A 40 1.49 1.67 4.50
CA LEU A 40 1.59 0.98 5.76
C LEU A 40 2.95 0.30 5.90
N MET A 41 3.77 0.82 6.82
CA MET A 41 5.10 0.31 7.13
C MET A 41 5.06 -0.66 8.31
N VAL A 42 5.53 -1.88 8.13
CA VAL A 42 5.48 -2.95 9.13
C VAL A 42 6.90 -3.37 9.52
N ALA A 43 7.37 -2.88 10.67
CA ALA A 43 8.69 -3.21 11.22
C ALA A 43 8.61 -4.16 12.43
N GLU A 44 7.41 -4.35 12.98
CA GLU A 44 7.09 -5.22 14.11
C GLU A 44 5.81 -6.02 13.76
N PRO A 45 5.41 -7.02 14.57
CA PRO A 45 4.19 -7.78 14.32
C PRO A 45 2.95 -6.90 14.20
N CYS A 46 2.22 -7.06 13.11
CA CYS A 46 1.06 -6.26 12.73
C CYS A 46 -0.12 -7.16 12.38
N MET A 47 -1.32 -6.83 12.89
CA MET A 47 -2.55 -7.51 12.50
C MET A 47 -3.51 -6.56 11.80
N LEU A 48 -4.04 -6.98 10.65
CA LEU A 48 -5.13 -6.31 9.95
C LEU A 48 -6.36 -7.23 10.01
N ASN A 49 -7.45 -6.78 10.63
CA ASN A 49 -8.65 -7.59 10.81
C ASN A 49 -9.88 -6.86 10.24
N GLY A 50 -10.29 -7.25 9.03
CA GLY A 50 -11.33 -6.56 8.26
C GLY A 50 -10.89 -5.18 7.76
N THR A 51 -9.61 -4.85 7.87
CA THR A 51 -9.05 -3.55 7.47
C THR A 51 -8.98 -3.43 5.95
N ARG A 52 -9.27 -2.23 5.44
CA ARG A 52 -8.96 -1.83 4.06
C ARG A 52 -7.75 -0.91 4.05
N VAL A 53 -6.71 -1.25 3.30
CA VAL A 53 -5.55 -0.38 3.09
C VAL A 53 -5.58 0.11 1.65
N ASN A 54 -5.73 1.42 1.48
CA ASN A 54 -5.67 2.10 0.19
C ASN A 54 -4.23 2.58 -0.02
N GLY A 55 -3.34 1.65 -0.32
CA GLY A 55 -1.91 1.95 -0.44
C GLY A 55 -1.04 0.70 -0.47
N ILE A 56 0.26 0.93 -0.37
CA ILE A 56 1.27 -0.14 -0.36
C ILE A 56 1.46 -0.59 1.09
N VAL A 57 1.62 -1.90 1.28
CA VAL A 57 2.01 -2.49 2.57
C VAL A 57 3.46 -2.97 2.45
N THR A 58 4.36 -2.34 3.19
CA THR A 58 5.80 -2.62 3.13
C THR A 58 6.26 -3.24 4.44
N LEU A 59 6.68 -4.50 4.42
CA LEU A 59 7.31 -5.18 5.56
C LEU A 59 8.83 -5.09 5.50
N PHE A 60 9.40 -4.63 6.61
CA PHE A 60 10.84 -4.50 6.81
C PHE A 60 11.41 -5.70 7.59
N ALA A 61 12.72 -5.69 7.78
CA ALA A 61 13.43 -6.71 8.55
C ALA A 61 12.82 -6.87 9.95
N GLY A 62 12.49 -8.11 10.33
CA GLY A 62 11.86 -8.44 11.62
C GLY A 62 10.35 -8.13 11.71
N GLY A 63 9.76 -7.48 10.71
CA GLY A 63 8.32 -7.27 10.64
C GLY A 63 7.57 -8.55 10.29
N SER A 64 6.35 -8.70 10.82
CA SER A 64 5.42 -9.76 10.42
C SER A 64 4.01 -9.21 10.25
N LEU A 65 3.26 -9.80 9.32
CA LEU A 65 1.89 -9.37 9.03
C LEU A 65 0.95 -10.56 9.08
N ILE A 66 -0.15 -10.40 9.83
CA ILE A 66 -1.32 -11.28 9.78
C ILE A 66 -2.50 -10.44 9.28
N ALA A 67 -2.99 -10.76 8.08
CA ALA A 67 -4.17 -10.12 7.50
C ALA A 67 -5.32 -11.13 7.44
N VAL A 68 -6.46 -10.77 8.04
CA VAL A 68 -7.68 -11.57 8.10
C VAL A 68 -8.84 -10.74 7.56
N ASP A 69 -9.55 -11.27 6.57
CA ASP A 69 -10.70 -10.61 5.94
C ASP A 69 -10.39 -9.20 5.39
N ALA A 70 -9.11 -8.90 5.16
CA ALA A 70 -8.63 -7.58 4.77
C ALA A 70 -8.67 -7.36 3.26
N ILE A 71 -8.54 -6.10 2.85
CA ILE A 71 -8.41 -5.68 1.46
C ILE A 71 -7.24 -4.73 1.35
N ILE A 72 -6.29 -5.04 0.47
CA ILE A 72 -5.14 -4.20 0.15
C ILE A 72 -5.32 -3.72 -1.29
N ASP A 73 -5.78 -2.49 -1.45
CA ASP A 73 -5.94 -1.81 -2.74
C ASP A 73 -4.57 -1.27 -3.20
N GLY A 74 -3.62 -2.18 -3.39
CA GLY A 74 -2.22 -1.88 -3.68
C GLY A 74 -1.34 -3.13 -3.70
N ASN A 75 -0.04 -2.95 -3.47
CA ASN A 75 0.93 -4.05 -3.41
C ASN A 75 1.26 -4.40 -1.95
N LEU A 76 1.66 -5.65 -1.73
CA LEU A 76 2.33 -6.08 -0.51
C LEU A 76 3.77 -6.43 -0.87
N GLU A 77 4.71 -5.72 -0.28
CA GLU A 77 6.14 -5.94 -0.46
C GLU A 77 6.79 -6.30 0.87
N ALA A 78 7.42 -7.46 0.94
CA ALA A 78 8.19 -7.88 2.10
C ALA A 78 9.63 -8.13 1.70
N LYS A 79 10.58 -7.54 2.43
CA LYS A 79 12.00 -7.85 2.27
C LYS A 79 12.63 -8.17 3.61
N THR A 80 13.27 -9.34 3.72
CA THR A 80 13.91 -9.81 4.96
C THR A 80 12.98 -9.83 6.17
N ALA A 81 11.67 -9.83 5.92
CA ALA A 81 10.65 -9.90 6.94
C ALA A 81 10.61 -11.30 7.55
N ASP A 82 9.97 -11.40 8.72
CA ASP A 82 9.82 -12.66 9.44
C ASP A 82 8.85 -13.57 8.69
N PHE A 83 7.57 -13.18 8.61
CA PHE A 83 6.56 -13.91 7.84
C PHE A 83 5.39 -13.02 7.39
N VAL A 84 4.63 -13.51 6.42
CA VAL A 84 3.34 -12.95 6.00
C VAL A 84 2.29 -14.05 6.03
N GLU A 85 1.17 -13.81 6.71
CA GLU A 85 -0.03 -14.65 6.67
C GLU A 85 -1.22 -13.86 6.11
N LEU A 86 -1.72 -14.27 4.94
CA LEU A 86 -2.91 -13.71 4.31
C LEU A 86 -4.05 -14.73 4.36
N ASN A 87 -5.11 -14.42 5.10
CA ASN A 87 -6.29 -15.26 5.28
C ASN A 87 -7.54 -14.54 4.80
N ASN A 88 -8.22 -15.14 3.81
CA ASN A 88 -9.36 -14.52 3.13
C ASN A 88 -9.11 -13.04 2.80
N THR A 89 -7.88 -12.72 2.41
CA THR A 89 -7.44 -11.36 2.13
C THR A 89 -7.35 -11.17 0.62
N GLU A 90 -7.75 -10.00 0.18
CA GLU A 90 -7.69 -9.56 -1.19
C GLU A 90 -6.56 -8.55 -1.35
N VAL A 91 -5.75 -8.73 -2.40
CA VAL A 91 -4.70 -7.79 -2.78
C VAL A 91 -4.98 -7.48 -4.25
N ASP A 92 -5.20 -6.21 -4.60
CA ASP A 92 -5.47 -5.83 -5.99
C ASP A 92 -4.19 -5.88 -6.86
N GLY A 93 -3.06 -5.55 -6.25
CA GLY A 93 -1.74 -5.52 -6.91
C GLY A 93 -1.00 -6.86 -6.88
N ASN A 94 0.27 -6.81 -6.49
CA ASN A 94 1.13 -7.99 -6.38
C ASN A 94 1.57 -8.21 -4.92
N VAL A 95 1.86 -9.47 -4.61
CA VAL A 95 2.51 -9.87 -3.36
C VAL A 95 3.93 -10.33 -3.71
N GLU A 96 4.92 -9.55 -3.28
CA GLU A 96 6.34 -9.84 -3.47
C GLU A 96 7.01 -10.11 -2.13
N LEU A 97 7.46 -11.35 -1.93
CA LEU A 97 8.15 -11.79 -0.71
C LEU A 97 9.61 -12.09 -1.05
N ARG A 98 10.54 -11.24 -0.59
CA ARG A 98 11.96 -11.28 -0.93
C ARG A 98 12.81 -11.60 0.30
N ASP A 99 13.69 -12.58 0.17
CA ASP A 99 14.71 -12.91 1.19
C ASP A 99 14.12 -13.12 2.60
N MET A 100 12.91 -13.69 2.71
CA MET A 100 12.24 -13.92 4.01
C MET A 100 13.14 -14.74 4.94
N VAL A 101 13.24 -14.34 6.21
CA VAL A 101 14.26 -14.88 7.14
C VAL A 101 13.69 -15.62 8.35
N GLY A 102 12.38 -15.56 8.56
CA GLY A 102 11.74 -16.10 9.74
C GLY A 102 10.82 -17.28 9.45
N ASP A 103 9.60 -17.21 9.96
CA ASP A 103 8.62 -18.29 9.88
C ASP A 103 8.06 -18.52 8.46
N ILE A 104 7.29 -19.59 8.31
CA ILE A 104 6.62 -19.94 7.05
C ILE A 104 5.55 -18.89 6.72
N SER A 105 5.68 -18.28 5.54
CA SER A 105 4.64 -17.40 5.01
C SER A 105 3.51 -18.21 4.37
N ILE A 106 2.27 -17.86 4.70
CA ILE A 106 1.07 -18.53 4.21
C ILE A 106 0.22 -17.53 3.44
N VAL A 107 -0.07 -17.85 2.18
CA VAL A 107 -0.83 -16.96 1.31
C VAL A 107 -2.08 -17.67 0.81
N ARG A 108 -3.23 -17.41 1.44
CA ARG A 108 -4.54 -17.91 1.03
C ARG A 108 -5.31 -16.82 0.32
N LYS A 109 -5.41 -16.93 -1.00
CA LYS A 109 -6.16 -15.96 -1.79
C LYS A 109 -7.65 -16.07 -1.51
N ARG A 110 -8.32 -14.93 -1.45
CA ARG A 110 -9.77 -14.87 -1.68
C ARG A 110 -10.05 -15.26 -3.13
N TRP A 111 -11.01 -16.15 -3.36
CA TRP A 111 -11.43 -16.55 -4.70
C TRP A 111 -12.32 -15.45 -5.30
N ASP A 112 -11.83 -14.76 -6.33
CA ASP A 112 -12.58 -13.83 -7.17
C ASP A 112 -12.14 -14.01 -8.63
N ASP A 113 -13.10 -14.26 -9.53
CA ASP A 113 -12.86 -14.45 -10.96
C ASP A 113 -12.31 -13.19 -11.66
N ARG A 114 -12.43 -12.02 -11.02
CA ARG A 114 -11.94 -10.73 -11.53
C ARG A 114 -10.61 -10.30 -10.94
N ASN A 115 -10.18 -10.92 -9.83
CA ASN A 115 -8.97 -10.50 -9.13
C ASN A 115 -7.84 -11.51 -9.32
N HIS A 116 -6.81 -11.11 -10.07
CA HIS A 116 -5.73 -12.00 -10.55
C HIS A 116 -4.37 -11.62 -9.99
N TRP A 117 -4.31 -11.24 -8.73
CA TRP A 117 -3.03 -10.90 -8.10
C TRP A 117 -2.07 -12.09 -8.08
N ARG A 118 -0.79 -11.74 -8.26
CA ARG A 118 0.31 -12.68 -8.36
C ARG A 118 1.12 -12.68 -7.08
N VAL A 119 1.49 -13.87 -6.65
CA VAL A 119 2.44 -14.09 -5.57
C VAL A 119 3.79 -14.39 -6.20
N LYS A 120 4.82 -13.66 -5.80
CA LYS A 120 6.20 -13.93 -6.21
C LYS A 120 7.06 -14.12 -4.97
N PHE A 121 7.64 -15.31 -4.86
CA PHE A 121 8.66 -15.62 -3.86
C PHE A 121 10.03 -15.46 -4.51
N ILE A 122 10.90 -14.65 -3.90
CA ILE A 122 12.24 -14.35 -4.38
C ILE A 122 13.23 -14.72 -3.27
N PRO A 123 13.87 -15.90 -3.34
CA PRO A 123 14.92 -16.26 -2.39
C PRO A 123 16.23 -15.50 -2.68
N ASN A 124 17.12 -15.48 -1.67
CA ASN A 124 18.51 -15.01 -1.78
C ASN A 124 19.37 -16.04 -2.54
#